data_AF-A0A2G9Z7J1-F1
#
_entry.id   AF-A0A2G9Z7J1-F1
#
_cell.length_a   1.000
_cell.length_b   1.000
_cell.length_c   1.000
_cell.angle_alpha   90.00
_cell.angle_beta   90.00
_cell.angle_gamma   90.00
#
_symmetry.space_group_name_H-M   'P 1'
#
loop_
_entity.id
_entity.type
_entity.pdbx_description
1 polymer ?
#
loop_
_entity_poly.entity_id
_entity_poly.type
_entity_poly.pdbx_seq_one_letter_code
_entity_poly.pdbx_strand_id
1 'polypeptide(L)'
;MTIHKRARLTPIQRQEMFDKYFNKGVRICDLQRQYSVSRPTIYHALERGRQKDFSVHKSINKRYRCIEYGLKRLAKVEAELEKKLRAQAKRYNKDYPGEMVHSDHTRLPLLKEETPFAKPEYLFVAIDDFSRELYAAIMPDKTQYSAANFLKQFLEECPYTIETWYTDNGTEYKGNPKVHVFMQLCQENKIEQRFTRVKTPRTNGKAERVIRTLMDMWHRKTIFKSSVHRKQELIRFVNYYNTVKPHKGINNMTPMEKLINYFYPKEL
;
A
#
# COMPACT_ATOMS: atom_id res chain seq x y z
N MET A 1 11.27 -5.29 21.56
CA MET A 1 11.07 -6.14 20.37
C MET A 1 10.65 -7.51 20.83
N THR A 2 9.36 -7.85 20.75
CA THR A 2 8.87 -9.16 21.20
C THR A 2 9.24 -10.21 20.17
N ILE A 3 10.22 -11.05 20.49
CA ILE A 3 10.57 -12.18 19.65
C ILE A 3 9.32 -13.08 19.49
N HIS A 4 9.08 -13.56 18.26
CA HIS A 4 7.94 -14.40 17.92
C HIS A 4 7.83 -15.61 18.87
N LYS A 5 6.61 -16.01 19.27
CA LYS A 5 6.31 -17.11 20.22
C LYS A 5 6.90 -18.50 19.87
N ARG A 6 7.63 -18.61 18.76
CA ARG A 6 8.24 -19.83 18.23
C ARG A 6 9.77 -19.74 18.11
N ALA A 7 10.39 -18.61 18.47
CA ALA A 7 11.83 -18.55 18.49
C ALA A 7 12.37 -19.45 19.61
N ARG A 8 13.28 -20.33 19.23
CA ARG A 8 13.92 -21.25 20.18
C ARG A 8 15.18 -20.57 20.69
N LEU A 9 15.36 -20.56 22.01
CA LEU A 9 16.65 -20.19 22.60
C LEU A 9 17.72 -21.12 22.05
N THR A 10 18.81 -20.54 21.54
CA THR A 10 19.99 -21.29 21.11
C THR A 10 20.64 -21.96 22.32
N PRO A 11 21.46 -23.02 22.12
CA PRO A 11 22.17 -23.67 23.23
C PRO A 11 22.99 -22.68 24.08
N ILE A 12 23.69 -21.76 23.41
CA ILE A 12 24.48 -20.70 24.05
C ILE A 12 23.59 -19.81 24.93
N GLN A 13 22.44 -19.35 24.40
CA GLN A 13 21.51 -18.52 25.17
C GLN A 13 20.93 -19.24 26.39
N ARG A 14 20.73 -20.56 26.32
CA ARG A 14 20.25 -21.35 27.46
C ARG A 14 21.31 -21.47 28.55
N GLN A 15 22.57 -21.67 28.16
CA GLN A 15 23.70 -21.72 29.09
C GLN A 15 23.88 -20.37 29.78
N GLU A 16 23.92 -19.26 29.02
CA GLU A 16 24.02 -17.92 29.60
C GLU A 16 22.85 -17.58 30.52
N MET A 17 21.63 -17.99 30.16
CA MET A 17 20.45 -17.79 31.00
C MET A 17 20.53 -18.59 32.30
N PHE A 18 21.05 -19.83 32.23
CA PHE A 18 21.27 -20.66 33.41
C PHE A 18 22.30 -20.05 34.35
N ASP A 19 23.44 -19.60 33.83
CA ASP A 19 24.48 -18.93 34.61
C ASP A 19 23.98 -17.63 35.24
N LYS A 20 23.21 -16.84 34.49
CA LYS A 20 22.61 -15.60 35.02
C LYS A 20 21.66 -15.87 36.19
N TYR A 21 20.86 -16.94 36.12
CA TYR A 21 19.92 -17.28 37.18
C TYR A 21 20.63 -17.86 38.41
N PHE A 22 21.46 -18.90 38.24
CA PHE A 22 22.05 -19.65 39.35
C PHE A 22 23.32 -19.02 39.92
N ASN A 23 24.17 -18.41 39.08
CA ASN A 23 25.46 -17.86 39.52
C ASN A 23 25.42 -16.34 39.75
N LYS A 24 24.51 -15.61 39.08
CA LYS A 24 24.42 -14.15 39.16
C LYS A 24 23.14 -13.62 39.83
N GLY A 25 22.27 -14.50 40.31
CA GLY A 25 21.06 -14.13 41.06
C GLY A 25 20.01 -13.33 40.26
N VAL A 26 20.04 -13.38 38.93
CA VAL A 26 19.11 -12.62 38.09
C VAL A 26 17.70 -13.20 38.19
N ARG A 27 16.69 -12.34 38.42
CA ARG A 27 15.29 -12.79 38.57
C ARG A 27 14.67 -13.24 37.25
N ILE A 28 13.70 -14.15 37.32
CA ILE A 28 12.96 -14.68 36.16
C ILE A 28 12.31 -13.57 35.31
N CYS A 29 11.77 -12.53 35.94
CA CYS A 29 11.15 -11.40 35.23
C CYS A 29 12.14 -10.59 34.40
N ASP A 30 13.40 -10.56 34.82
CA ASP A 30 14.48 -9.83 34.15
C ASP A 30 15.04 -10.67 32.99
N LEU A 31 15.16 -11.99 33.18
CA LEU A 31 15.45 -12.95 32.09
C LEU A 31 14.36 -12.95 31.01
N GLN A 32 13.09 -12.86 31.41
CA GLN A 32 11.95 -12.76 30.49
C GLN A 32 12.05 -11.53 29.59
N ARG A 33 12.42 -10.38 30.16
CA ARG A 33 12.61 -9.14 29.41
C ARG A 33 13.83 -9.21 28.50
N GLN A 34 14.95 -9.75 29.00
CA GLN A 34 16.21 -9.84 28.27
C GLN A 34 16.10 -10.76 27.05
N TYR A 35 15.58 -11.97 27.21
CA TYR A 35 15.52 -12.97 26.15
C TYR A 35 14.21 -12.94 25.36
N SER A 36 13.24 -12.13 25.77
CA SER A 36 11.93 -12.00 25.10
C SER A 36 11.20 -13.33 24.89
N VAL A 37 11.34 -14.26 25.85
CA VAL A 37 10.68 -15.57 25.85
C VAL A 37 9.65 -15.68 26.97
N SER A 38 8.75 -16.67 26.89
CA SER A 38 7.75 -16.89 27.93
C SER A 38 8.38 -17.50 29.20
N ARG A 39 7.80 -17.22 30.38
CA ARG A 39 8.25 -17.81 31.66
C ARG A 39 8.32 -19.36 31.63
N PRO A 40 7.35 -20.09 31.06
CA PRO A 40 7.47 -21.54 30.92
C PRO A 40 8.71 -21.98 30.13
N THR A 41 9.08 -21.24 29.09
CA THR A 41 10.29 -21.54 28.31
C THR A 41 11.56 -21.37 29.16
N ILE A 42 11.59 -20.34 30.00
CA ILE A 42 12.69 -20.10 30.95
C ILE A 42 12.76 -21.24 31.96
N TYR A 43 11.64 -21.59 32.61
CA TYR A 43 11.61 -22.67 33.60
C TYR A 43 12.10 -24.00 33.02
N HIS A 44 11.62 -24.41 31.84
CA HIS A 44 12.08 -25.64 31.20
C HIS A 44 13.57 -25.62 30.84
N ALA A 45 14.09 -24.48 30.43
CA ALA A 45 15.51 -24.36 30.10
C ALA A 45 16.39 -24.35 31.36
N LEU A 46 15.94 -23.74 32.46
CA LEU A 46 16.63 -23.80 33.75
C LEU A 46 16.61 -25.21 34.36
N GLU A 47 15.45 -25.88 34.30
CA GLU A 47 15.25 -27.26 34.75
C GLU A 47 16.21 -28.22 34.03
N ARG A 48 16.33 -28.12 32.70
CA ARG A 48 17.27 -28.92 31.90
C ARG A 48 18.73 -28.51 32.12
N GLY A 49 18.98 -27.22 32.30
CA GLY A 49 20.31 -26.73 32.63
C GLY A 49 20.87 -27.34 33.92
N ARG A 50 20.02 -27.71 34.90
CA ARG A 50 20.46 -28.45 36.11
C ARG A 50 21.03 -29.82 35.77
N GLN A 51 20.56 -30.43 34.69
CA GLN A 51 21.06 -31.70 34.14
C GLN A 51 22.21 -31.48 33.14
N LYS A 52 22.75 -30.25 33.05
CA LYS A 52 23.77 -29.82 32.07
C LYS A 52 23.33 -30.00 30.61
N ASP A 53 22.02 -29.97 30.35
CA ASP A 53 21.46 -30.11 29.01
C ASP A 53 20.99 -28.76 28.44
N PHE A 54 21.78 -28.24 27.51
CA PHE A 54 21.49 -27.01 26.78
C PHE A 54 21.12 -27.26 25.31
N SER A 55 20.98 -28.53 24.90
CA SER A 55 20.80 -28.91 23.50
C SER A 55 19.41 -28.53 22.94
N VAL A 56 19.30 -28.39 21.61
CA VAL A 56 18.00 -28.18 20.97
C VAL A 56 17.32 -29.52 20.74
N HIS A 57 16.23 -29.76 21.47
CA HIS A 57 15.47 -31.00 21.32
C HIS A 57 14.50 -30.97 20.15
N LYS A 58 14.41 -32.11 19.47
CA LYS A 58 13.33 -32.40 18.54
C LYS A 58 12.04 -32.61 19.32
N SER A 59 10.90 -32.35 18.69
CA SER A 59 9.59 -32.58 19.31
C SER A 59 9.45 -34.06 19.68
N ILE A 60 9.11 -34.38 20.92
CA ILE A 60 8.84 -35.76 21.37
C ILE A 60 7.48 -36.26 20.90
N ASN A 61 6.58 -35.35 20.52
CA ASN A 61 5.23 -35.70 20.14
C ASN A 61 5.25 -36.37 18.74
N LYS A 62 4.81 -37.64 18.71
CA LYS A 62 4.83 -38.55 17.56
C LYS A 62 4.18 -37.93 16.31
N ARG A 63 3.14 -37.12 16.50
CA ARG A 63 2.47 -36.35 15.44
C ARG A 63 3.43 -35.45 14.66
N TYR A 64 4.39 -34.82 15.33
CA TYR A 64 5.33 -33.89 14.67
C TYR A 64 6.60 -34.58 14.17
N ARG A 65 6.75 -35.89 14.42
CA ARG A 65 7.87 -36.72 13.97
C ARG A 65 7.51 -37.63 12.80
N CYS A 66 6.24 -37.77 12.44
CA CYS A 66 5.84 -38.57 11.29
C CYS A 66 5.97 -37.77 9.98
N ILE A 67 6.44 -38.45 8.94
CA ILE A 67 6.55 -37.91 7.58
C ILE A 67 5.20 -37.40 7.09
N GLU A 68 4.11 -38.11 7.41
CA GLU A 68 2.74 -37.73 7.07
C GLU A 68 2.38 -36.30 7.52
N TYR A 69 2.73 -35.92 8.75
CA TYR A 69 2.45 -34.56 9.23
C TYR A 69 3.38 -33.53 8.61
N GLY A 70 4.64 -33.90 8.33
CA GLY A 70 5.58 -33.07 7.57
C GLY A 70 5.03 -32.72 6.18
N LEU A 71 4.55 -33.73 5.45
CA LEU A 71 3.93 -33.58 4.13
C LEU A 71 2.64 -32.77 4.19
N LYS A 72 1.74 -33.02 5.16
CA LYS A 72 0.53 -32.21 5.36
C LYS A 72 0.86 -30.73 5.59
N ARG A 73 1.92 -30.44 6.34
CA ARG A 73 2.37 -29.06 6.59
C ARG A 73 2.97 -28.43 5.34
N LEU A 74 3.77 -29.18 4.58
CA LEU A 74 4.35 -28.71 3.32
C LEU A 74 3.25 -28.39 2.30
N ALA A 75 2.32 -29.30 2.07
CA ALA A 75 1.18 -29.10 1.17
C ALA A 75 0.35 -27.86 1.53
N LYS A 76 0.16 -27.59 2.83
CA LYS A 76 -0.49 -26.35 3.28
C LYS A 76 0.30 -25.10 2.89
N VAL A 77 1.61 -25.12 3.09
CA VAL A 77 2.48 -23.99 2.72
C VAL A 77 2.49 -23.78 1.21
N GLU A 78 2.58 -24.85 0.44
CA GLU A 78 2.50 -24.82 -1.03
C GLU A 78 1.17 -24.25 -1.50
N ALA A 79 0.03 -24.70 -0.95
CA ALA A 79 -1.28 -24.15 -1.28
C ALA A 79 -1.42 -22.67 -0.90
N GLU A 80 -0.84 -22.23 0.22
CA GLU A 80 -0.79 -20.81 0.60
C GLU A 80 0.06 -19.98 -0.38
N LEU A 81 1.20 -20.51 -0.82
CA LEU A 81 2.08 -19.87 -1.80
C LEU A 81 1.41 -19.81 -3.17
N GLU A 82 0.80 -20.90 -3.64
CA GLU A 82 0.08 -20.96 -4.90
C GLU A 82 -1.10 -19.97 -4.91
N LYS A 83 -1.85 -19.89 -3.80
CA LYS A 83 -2.93 -18.89 -3.67
C LYS A 83 -2.39 -17.47 -3.72
N LYS A 84 -1.22 -17.18 -3.14
CA LYS A 84 -0.55 -15.87 -3.25
C LYS A 84 -0.13 -15.57 -4.69
N LEU A 85 0.46 -16.55 -5.38
CA LEU A 85 0.87 -16.44 -6.78
C LEU A 85 -0.34 -16.18 -7.70
N ARG A 86 -1.43 -16.96 -7.55
CA ARG A 86 -2.68 -16.73 -8.29
C ARG A 86 -3.29 -15.36 -8.01
N ALA A 87 -3.23 -14.87 -6.77
CA ALA A 87 -3.70 -13.53 -6.43
C ALA A 87 -2.81 -12.42 -7.01
N GLN A 88 -1.52 -12.67 -7.18
CA GLN A 88 -0.57 -11.76 -7.81
C GLN A 88 -0.76 -11.74 -9.34
N ALA A 89 -0.95 -12.91 -9.97
CA ALA A 89 -1.23 -13.05 -11.40
C ALA A 89 -2.53 -12.36 -11.85
N LYS A 90 -3.49 -12.14 -10.93
CA LYS A 90 -4.71 -11.36 -11.20
C LYS A 90 -4.51 -9.84 -11.24
N ARG A 91 -3.33 -9.32 -10.88
CA ARG A 91 -3.04 -7.88 -11.05
C ARG A 91 -2.69 -7.64 -12.51
N TYR A 92 -3.66 -7.15 -13.27
CA TYR A 92 -3.41 -6.66 -14.61
C TYR A 92 -2.63 -5.34 -14.54
N ASN A 93 -1.74 -5.14 -15.49
CA ASN A 93 -1.20 -3.86 -15.87
C ASN A 93 -1.56 -3.64 -17.33
N LYS A 94 -1.79 -2.39 -17.71
CA LYS A 94 -1.86 -1.99 -19.10
C LYS A 94 -0.50 -2.09 -19.78
N ASP A 95 -0.51 -2.09 -21.12
CA ASP A 95 0.67 -2.37 -21.93
C ASP A 95 1.42 -1.10 -22.33
N TYR A 96 0.73 0.05 -22.36
CA TYR A 96 1.31 1.36 -22.71
C TYR A 96 0.71 2.52 -21.90
N PRO A 97 1.43 3.67 -21.79
CA PRO A 97 0.93 4.87 -21.15
C PRO A 97 -0.35 5.37 -21.84
N GLY A 98 -1.35 5.74 -21.05
CA GLY A 98 -2.60 6.32 -21.55
C GLY A 98 -3.66 5.32 -21.99
N GLU A 99 -3.36 4.01 -22.06
CA GLU A 99 -4.38 2.99 -22.35
C GLU A 99 -5.54 3.05 -21.33
N MET A 100 -5.23 3.30 -20.06
CA MET A 100 -6.24 3.45 -19.01
C MET A 100 -5.70 4.29 -17.85
N VAL A 101 -6.50 5.29 -17.46
CA VAL A 101 -6.25 6.12 -16.29
C VAL A 101 -7.29 5.82 -15.23
N HIS A 102 -6.83 5.49 -14.02
CA HIS A 102 -7.69 5.30 -12.86
C HIS A 102 -7.87 6.63 -12.14
N SER A 103 -9.11 7.09 -12.00
CA SER A 103 -9.43 8.32 -11.28
C SER A 103 -10.32 8.05 -10.08
N ASP A 104 -10.13 8.85 -9.04
CA ASP A 104 -10.95 8.86 -7.84
C ASP A 104 -10.77 10.18 -7.09
N HIS A 105 -11.57 10.42 -6.07
CA HIS A 105 -11.48 11.61 -5.24
C HIS A 105 -11.66 11.28 -3.75
N THR A 106 -11.12 12.13 -2.89
CA THR A 106 -11.37 12.06 -1.44
C THR A 106 -11.66 13.43 -0.87
N ARG A 107 -12.53 13.48 0.13
CA ARG A 107 -12.71 14.68 0.93
C ARG A 107 -11.45 14.93 1.77
N LEU A 108 -10.93 16.14 1.74
CA LEU A 108 -9.82 16.54 2.61
C LEU A 108 -10.37 16.98 3.98
N PRO A 109 -9.65 16.67 5.08
CA PRO A 109 -9.91 17.28 6.37
C PRO A 109 -9.84 18.81 6.30
N LEU A 110 -10.62 19.46 7.16
CA LEU A 110 -10.57 20.91 7.37
C LEU A 110 -9.20 21.30 7.94
N LEU A 111 -8.77 22.52 7.62
CA LEU A 111 -7.57 23.10 8.20
C LEU A 111 -7.81 23.42 9.68
N LYS A 112 -6.74 23.47 10.49
CA LYS A 112 -6.85 23.66 11.95
C LYS A 112 -7.53 24.97 12.34
N GLU A 113 -7.39 26.00 11.52
CA GLU A 113 -7.93 27.35 11.76
C GLU A 113 -9.34 27.53 11.16
N GLU A 114 -9.86 26.54 10.42
CA GLU A 114 -11.19 26.61 9.81
C GLU A 114 -12.28 26.19 10.80
N THR A 115 -13.45 26.82 10.68
CA THR A 115 -14.61 26.47 11.50
C THR A 115 -15.20 25.12 11.05
N PRO A 116 -15.89 24.38 11.94
CA PRO A 116 -16.57 23.13 11.57
C PRO A 116 -17.62 23.27 10.45
N PHE A 117 -18.06 24.49 10.16
CA PHE A 117 -19.03 24.82 9.11
C PHE A 117 -18.37 25.21 7.79
N ALA A 118 -17.03 25.28 7.73
CA ALA A 118 -16.31 25.55 6.50
C ALA A 118 -16.58 24.44 5.47
N LYS A 119 -16.65 24.83 4.19
CA LYS A 119 -16.82 23.87 3.11
C LYS A 119 -15.51 23.08 2.92
N PRO A 120 -15.53 21.74 2.99
CA PRO A 120 -14.34 20.95 2.79
C PRO A 120 -13.91 20.98 1.32
N GLU A 121 -12.60 21.02 1.08
CA GLU A 121 -12.06 20.81 -0.26
C GLU A 121 -11.94 19.31 -0.59
N TYR A 122 -11.87 18.98 -1.88
CA TYR A 122 -11.79 17.62 -2.38
C TYR A 122 -10.51 17.42 -3.19
N LEU A 123 -9.77 16.38 -2.87
CA LEU A 123 -8.60 15.96 -3.63
C LEU A 123 -9.05 14.99 -4.72
N PHE A 124 -8.92 15.40 -5.97
CA PHE A 124 -9.06 14.53 -7.13
C PHE A 124 -7.70 13.98 -7.52
N VAL A 125 -7.66 12.71 -7.90
CA VAL A 125 -6.46 12.04 -8.39
C VAL A 125 -6.75 11.27 -9.65
N ALA A 126 -5.78 11.22 -10.54
CA ALA A 126 -5.74 10.37 -11.71
C ALA A 126 -4.37 9.69 -11.74
N ILE A 127 -4.36 8.37 -11.94
CA ILE A 127 -3.12 7.58 -12.02
C ILE A 127 -3.14 6.72 -13.28
N ASP A 128 -2.11 6.86 -14.09
CA ASP A 128 -1.91 6.01 -15.26
C ASP A 128 -1.64 4.55 -14.83
N ASP A 129 -2.30 3.61 -15.51
CA ASP A 129 -2.24 2.21 -15.14
C ASP A 129 -0.86 1.59 -15.38
N PHE A 130 -0.21 1.98 -16.47
CA PHE A 130 1.06 1.43 -16.95
C PHE A 130 2.25 2.06 -16.19
N SER A 131 2.39 3.38 -16.28
CA SER A 131 3.53 4.15 -15.78
C SER A 131 3.44 4.49 -14.30
N ARG A 132 2.23 4.48 -13.71
CA ARG A 132 1.94 5.03 -12.38
C ARG A 132 2.13 6.52 -12.27
N GLU A 133 2.17 7.25 -13.38
CA GLU A 133 2.22 8.70 -13.31
C GLU A 133 0.96 9.22 -12.63
N LEU A 134 1.16 10.10 -11.64
CA LEU A 134 0.13 10.65 -10.79
C LEU A 134 -0.14 12.09 -11.19
N TYR A 135 -1.42 12.40 -11.34
CA TYR A 135 -1.98 13.73 -11.47
C TYR A 135 -2.94 13.96 -10.31
N ALA A 136 -2.90 15.14 -9.70
CA ALA A 136 -3.76 15.43 -8.56
C ALA A 136 -4.06 16.93 -8.48
N ALA A 137 -5.31 17.26 -8.16
CA ALA A 137 -5.74 18.63 -7.96
C ALA A 137 -6.74 18.74 -6.82
N ILE A 138 -6.83 19.93 -6.22
CA ILE A 138 -7.80 20.22 -5.17
C ILE A 138 -8.93 21.06 -5.74
N MET A 139 -10.13 20.48 -5.71
CA MET A 139 -11.36 21.07 -6.19
C MET A 139 -12.24 21.53 -5.02
N PRO A 140 -13.09 22.56 -5.22
CA PRO A 140 -13.93 23.11 -4.16
C PRO A 140 -15.06 22.17 -3.72
N ASP A 141 -15.46 21.23 -4.57
CA ASP A 141 -16.54 20.27 -4.33
C ASP A 141 -16.35 18.98 -5.13
N LYS A 142 -17.29 18.04 -4.97
CA LYS A 142 -17.33 16.77 -5.72
C LYS A 142 -18.43 16.74 -6.78
N THR A 143 -18.63 17.84 -7.51
CA THR A 143 -19.63 17.91 -8.59
C THR A 143 -19.06 17.45 -9.93
N GLN A 144 -19.93 17.21 -10.91
CA GLN A 144 -19.54 16.95 -12.29
C GLN A 144 -18.71 18.08 -12.92
N TYR A 145 -18.90 19.33 -12.50
CA TYR A 145 -18.13 20.48 -12.98
C TYR A 145 -16.70 20.45 -12.44
N SER A 146 -16.53 20.14 -11.15
CA SER A 146 -15.21 19.94 -10.55
C SER A 146 -14.48 18.75 -11.16
N ALA A 147 -15.18 17.63 -11.43
CA ALA A 147 -14.61 16.49 -12.14
C ALA A 147 -14.18 16.86 -13.58
N ALA A 148 -14.99 17.64 -14.31
CA ALA A 148 -14.66 18.09 -15.66
C ALA A 148 -13.46 19.05 -15.67
N ASN A 149 -13.40 19.99 -14.73
CA ASN A 149 -12.25 20.88 -14.56
C ASN A 149 -10.97 20.09 -14.24
N PHE A 150 -11.07 19.05 -13.42
CA PHE A 150 -9.94 18.16 -13.15
C PHE A 150 -9.49 17.43 -14.42
N LEU A 151 -10.41 16.86 -15.20
CA LEU A 151 -10.08 16.22 -16.46
C LEU A 151 -9.44 17.19 -17.45
N LYS A 152 -9.95 18.43 -17.54
CA LYS A 152 -9.35 19.46 -18.39
C LYS A 152 -7.90 19.76 -17.98
N GLN A 153 -7.66 19.97 -16.69
CA GLN A 153 -6.31 20.17 -16.17
C GLN A 153 -5.41 18.96 -16.44
N PHE A 154 -5.92 17.74 -16.24
CA PHE A 154 -5.21 16.52 -16.57
C PHE A 154 -4.80 16.49 -18.05
N LEU A 155 -5.70 16.82 -18.97
CA LEU A 155 -5.42 16.81 -20.42
C LEU A 155 -4.42 17.89 -20.84
N GLU A 156 -4.38 19.02 -20.13
CA GLU A 156 -3.38 20.08 -20.34
C GLU A 156 -1.99 19.68 -19.84
N GLU A 157 -1.92 18.92 -18.75
CA GLU A 157 -0.66 18.47 -18.12
C GLU A 157 -0.11 17.18 -18.73
N CYS A 158 -0.98 16.28 -19.20
CA CYS A 158 -0.62 14.96 -19.67
C CYS A 158 0.03 15.02 -21.07
N PRO A 159 1.29 14.56 -21.24
CA PRO A 159 2.02 14.72 -22.49
C PRO A 159 1.64 13.70 -23.57
N TYR A 160 0.72 12.78 -23.27
CA TYR A 160 0.26 11.72 -24.17
C TYR A 160 -1.27 11.59 -24.16
N THR A 161 -1.81 10.99 -25.21
CA THR A 161 -3.25 10.75 -25.34
C THR A 161 -3.72 9.65 -24.41
N ILE A 162 -4.94 9.76 -23.91
CA ILE A 162 -5.57 8.73 -23.10
C ILE A 162 -6.78 8.12 -23.82
N GLU A 163 -6.94 6.80 -23.70
CA GLU A 163 -8.04 6.08 -24.33
C GLU A 163 -9.20 5.86 -23.37
N THR A 164 -8.90 5.48 -22.12
CA THR A 164 -9.92 5.14 -21.13
C THR A 164 -9.76 5.93 -19.85
N TRP A 165 -10.85 6.56 -19.41
CA TRP A 165 -10.99 7.10 -18.06
C TRP A 165 -11.80 6.15 -17.18
N TYR A 166 -11.17 5.59 -16.15
CA TYR A 166 -11.75 4.56 -15.29
C TYR A 166 -12.09 5.09 -13.90
N THR A 167 -13.38 5.10 -13.55
CA THR A 167 -13.90 5.63 -12.27
C THR A 167 -14.91 4.70 -11.61
N ASP A 168 -15.39 5.06 -10.42
CA ASP A 168 -16.59 4.45 -9.86
C ASP A 168 -17.88 5.01 -10.49
N ASN A 169 -19.04 4.53 -10.04
CA ASN A 169 -20.32 4.98 -10.58
C ASN A 169 -20.84 6.26 -9.89
N GLY A 170 -19.95 7.11 -9.35
CA GLY A 170 -20.31 8.38 -8.74
C GLY A 170 -21.10 9.29 -9.69
N THR A 171 -22.02 10.08 -9.11
CA THR A 171 -22.86 11.03 -9.86
C THR A 171 -22.08 12.17 -10.50
N GLU A 172 -20.84 12.39 -10.06
CA GLU A 172 -19.88 13.31 -10.62
C GLU A 172 -19.24 12.81 -11.92
N TYR A 173 -19.27 11.50 -12.17
CA TYR A 173 -18.75 10.87 -13.39
C TYR A 173 -19.87 10.31 -14.29
N LYS A 174 -21.07 10.13 -13.75
CA LYS A 174 -22.16 9.42 -14.43
C LYS A 174 -23.50 10.14 -14.27
N GLY A 175 -24.14 10.41 -15.40
CA GLY A 175 -25.48 10.98 -15.47
C GLY A 175 -26.09 10.86 -16.87
N ASN A 176 -26.85 11.87 -17.30
CA ASN A 176 -27.37 11.94 -18.66
C ASN A 176 -26.30 12.50 -19.61
N PRO A 177 -25.79 11.71 -20.59
CA PRO A 177 -24.69 12.13 -21.47
C PRO A 177 -24.92 13.44 -22.23
N LYS A 178 -26.19 13.81 -22.50
CA LYS A 178 -26.53 15.03 -23.25
C LYS A 178 -26.34 16.32 -22.45
N VAL A 179 -26.30 16.23 -21.12
CA VAL A 179 -26.23 17.39 -20.22
C VAL A 179 -25.09 17.30 -19.21
N HIS A 180 -24.51 16.11 -19.06
CA HIS A 180 -23.48 15.87 -18.05
C HIS A 180 -22.11 16.32 -18.56
N VAL A 181 -21.61 17.43 -18.00
CA VAL A 181 -20.43 18.15 -18.52
C VAL A 181 -19.18 17.26 -18.58
N PHE A 182 -18.95 16.45 -17.55
CA PHE A 182 -17.82 15.50 -17.56
C PHE A 182 -17.94 14.47 -18.71
N MET A 183 -19.16 14.01 -19.00
CA MET A 183 -19.36 12.99 -20.03
C MET A 183 -19.20 13.59 -21.43
N GLN A 184 -19.67 14.83 -21.62
CA GLN A 184 -19.46 15.60 -22.84
C GLN A 184 -17.96 15.83 -23.08
N LEU A 185 -17.22 16.26 -22.06
CA LEU A 185 -15.78 16.49 -22.18
C LEU A 185 -15.02 15.20 -22.55
N CYS A 186 -15.37 14.06 -21.96
CA CYS A 186 -14.82 12.76 -22.36
C CYS A 186 -15.13 12.47 -23.84
N GLN A 187 -16.36 12.69 -24.29
CA GLN A 187 -16.77 12.44 -25.66
C GLN A 187 -16.03 13.35 -26.67
N GLU A 188 -15.90 14.64 -26.36
CA GLU A 188 -15.18 15.63 -27.17
C GLU A 188 -13.71 15.24 -27.37
N ASN A 189 -13.08 14.69 -26.33
CA ASN A 189 -11.69 14.24 -26.35
C ASN A 189 -11.53 12.77 -26.79
N LYS A 190 -12.61 12.11 -27.22
CA LYS A 190 -12.62 10.70 -27.66
C LYS A 190 -12.14 9.71 -26.59
N ILE A 191 -12.44 10.00 -25.33
CA ILE A 191 -12.07 9.18 -24.17
C ILE A 191 -13.23 8.27 -23.80
N GLU A 192 -12.99 6.96 -23.80
CA GLU A 192 -13.95 5.96 -23.32
C GLU A 192 -14.07 6.05 -21.79
N GLN A 193 -15.29 6.22 -21.28
CA GLN A 193 -15.53 6.13 -19.85
C GLN A 193 -15.82 4.68 -19.46
N ARG A 194 -15.02 4.14 -18.55
CA ARG A 194 -15.26 2.82 -17.96
C ARG A 194 -15.51 2.93 -16.47
N PHE A 195 -16.41 2.09 -15.99
CA PHE A 195 -16.86 2.13 -14.61
C PHE A 195 -16.54 0.84 -13.87
N THR A 196 -16.29 0.96 -12.57
CA THR A 196 -16.24 -0.22 -11.69
C THR A 196 -17.54 -1.02 -11.79
N ARG A 197 -17.41 -2.35 -11.77
CA ARG A 197 -18.57 -3.23 -11.68
C ARG A 197 -19.26 -3.01 -10.33
N VAL A 198 -20.58 -2.89 -10.38
CA VAL A 198 -21.44 -2.69 -9.20
C VAL A 198 -21.13 -3.75 -8.13
N LYS A 199 -20.99 -3.33 -6.87
CA LYS A 199 -20.65 -4.18 -5.71
C LYS A 199 -19.27 -4.87 -5.77
N THR A 200 -18.35 -4.41 -6.63
CA THR A 200 -16.96 -4.89 -6.66
C THR A 200 -15.93 -3.75 -6.55
N PRO A 201 -15.82 -3.10 -5.38
CA PRO A 201 -14.94 -1.95 -5.16
C PRO A 201 -13.45 -2.25 -5.43
N ARG A 202 -13.05 -3.53 -5.44
CA ARG A 202 -11.65 -3.95 -5.62
C ARG A 202 -11.01 -3.54 -6.95
N THR A 203 -11.79 -3.11 -7.94
CA THR A 203 -11.28 -2.83 -9.29
C THR A 203 -10.65 -1.44 -9.46
N ASN A 204 -11.02 -0.43 -8.65
CA ASN A 204 -10.36 0.89 -8.66
C ASN A 204 -9.21 1.01 -7.64
N GLY A 205 -8.64 -0.13 -7.21
CA GLY A 205 -7.67 -0.16 -6.12
C GLY A 205 -6.35 0.57 -6.39
N LYS A 206 -6.09 1.00 -7.64
CA LYS A 206 -4.92 1.81 -8.03
C LYS A 206 -5.10 3.26 -7.57
N ALA A 207 -6.22 3.90 -7.91
CA ALA A 207 -6.57 5.23 -7.44
C ALA A 207 -6.74 5.26 -5.90
N GLU A 208 -7.47 4.31 -5.32
CA GLU A 208 -7.63 4.24 -3.86
C GLU A 208 -6.28 4.10 -3.11
N ARG A 209 -5.33 3.35 -3.70
CA ARG A 209 -3.98 3.20 -3.13
C ARG A 209 -3.17 4.49 -3.22
N VAL A 210 -3.30 5.25 -4.30
CA VAL A 210 -2.58 6.52 -4.42
C VAL A 210 -3.17 7.59 -3.50
N ILE A 211 -4.49 7.64 -3.34
CA ILE A 211 -5.16 8.47 -2.32
C ILE A 211 -4.60 8.16 -0.94
N ARG A 212 -4.51 6.88 -0.56
CA ARG A 212 -3.93 6.49 0.73
C ARG A 212 -2.48 6.96 0.88
N THR A 213 -1.69 6.84 -0.18
CA THR A 213 -0.29 7.28 -0.19
C THR A 213 -0.19 8.80 0.02
N LEU A 214 -1.00 9.59 -0.68
CA LEU A 214 -1.10 11.04 -0.50
C LEU A 214 -1.52 11.39 0.94
N MET A 215 -2.51 10.70 1.50
CA MET A 215 -2.93 10.97 2.87
C MET A 215 -1.85 10.62 3.91
N ASP A 216 -1.14 9.51 3.72
CA ASP A 216 -0.14 9.03 4.69
C ASP A 216 1.19 9.80 4.61
N MET A 217 1.64 10.14 3.41
CA MET A 217 2.96 10.73 3.17
C MET A 217 2.94 12.25 3.03
N TRP A 218 1.87 12.83 2.49
CA TRP A 218 1.75 14.28 2.30
C TRP A 218 0.87 14.89 3.38
N HIS A 219 -0.42 14.54 3.42
CA HIS A 219 -1.38 15.23 4.27
C HIS A 219 -1.07 15.08 5.76
N ARG A 220 -0.72 13.87 6.23
CA ARG A 220 -0.40 13.64 7.66
C ARG A 220 0.96 14.18 8.09
N LYS A 221 1.85 14.49 7.16
CA LYS A 221 3.23 14.93 7.45
C LYS A 221 3.42 16.43 7.32
N THR A 222 2.44 17.12 6.75
CA THR A 222 2.54 18.55 6.44
C THR A 222 1.54 19.33 7.30
N ILE A 223 1.98 20.47 7.84
CA ILE A 223 1.09 21.43 8.49
C ILE A 223 0.74 22.50 7.45
N PHE A 224 -0.54 22.58 7.10
CA PHE A 224 -1.02 23.53 6.10
C PHE A 224 -1.44 24.85 6.77
N LYS A 225 -0.87 25.96 6.31
CA LYS A 225 -1.19 27.31 6.79
C LYS A 225 -2.45 27.90 6.14
N SER A 226 -2.76 27.49 4.92
CA SER A 226 -3.92 27.96 4.15
C SER A 226 -4.26 26.96 3.03
N SER A 227 -5.43 27.12 2.40
CA SER A 227 -5.79 26.33 1.21
C SER A 227 -4.77 26.54 0.07
N VAL A 228 -4.31 27.77 -0.14
CA VAL A 228 -3.28 28.09 -1.15
C VAL A 228 -1.98 27.35 -0.86
N HIS A 229 -1.51 27.38 0.40
CA HIS A 229 -0.33 26.63 0.81
C HIS A 229 -0.52 25.12 0.63
N ARG A 230 -1.72 24.59 0.93
CA ARG A 230 -2.05 23.18 0.70
C ARG A 230 -1.93 22.79 -0.77
N LYS A 231 -2.43 23.62 -1.69
CA LYS A 231 -2.32 23.39 -3.15
C LYS A 231 -0.86 23.40 -3.62
N GLN A 232 -0.05 24.35 -3.13
CA GLN A 232 1.37 24.42 -3.45
C GLN A 232 2.14 23.19 -2.98
N GLU A 233 1.88 22.74 -1.74
CA GLU A 233 2.50 21.53 -1.19
C GLU A 233 2.05 20.26 -1.92
N LEU A 234 0.82 20.21 -2.45
CA LEU A 234 0.37 19.10 -3.28
C LEU A 234 1.20 19.00 -4.57
N ILE A 235 1.41 20.12 -5.26
CA ILE A 235 2.23 20.16 -6.49
C ILE A 235 3.65 19.64 -6.21
N ARG A 236 4.27 20.10 -5.11
CA ARG A 236 5.59 19.63 -4.67
C ARG A 236 5.61 18.13 -4.44
N PHE A 237 4.57 17.60 -3.78
CA PHE A 237 4.48 16.17 -3.51
C PHE A 237 4.27 15.34 -4.79
N VAL A 238 3.42 15.79 -5.71
CA VAL A 238 3.20 15.14 -7.01
C VAL A 238 4.52 15.06 -7.79
N ASN A 239 5.29 16.17 -7.84
CA ASN A 239 6.60 16.19 -8.47
C ASN A 239 7.55 15.17 -7.82
N TYR A 240 7.62 15.12 -6.48
CA TYR A 240 8.40 14.11 -5.76
C TYR A 240 7.94 12.68 -6.06
N TYR A 241 6.63 12.44 -6.12
CA TYR A 241 6.05 11.13 -6.42
C TYR A 241 6.44 10.64 -7.82
N ASN A 242 6.38 11.52 -8.83
CA ASN A 242 6.63 11.20 -10.23
C ASN A 242 8.12 11.12 -10.59
N THR A 243 8.99 11.88 -9.91
CA THR A 243 10.41 12.02 -10.31
C THR A 243 11.43 11.42 -9.35
N VAL A 244 11.09 11.23 -8.07
CA VAL A 244 12.06 10.79 -7.05
C VAL A 244 11.65 9.46 -6.40
N LYS A 245 10.35 9.27 -6.15
CA LYS A 245 9.89 8.13 -5.34
C LYS A 245 9.83 6.84 -6.18
N PRO A 246 10.57 5.76 -5.82
CA PRO A 246 10.44 4.48 -6.50
C PRO A 246 9.14 3.74 -6.14
N HIS A 247 8.60 2.96 -7.08
CA HIS A 247 7.35 2.20 -6.89
C HIS A 247 7.48 0.72 -7.25
N LYS A 248 7.16 -0.14 -6.28
CA LYS A 248 7.17 -1.61 -6.45
C LYS A 248 6.24 -2.11 -7.55
N GLY A 249 5.20 -1.36 -7.90
CA GLY A 249 4.25 -1.72 -8.96
C GLY A 249 4.81 -1.64 -10.38
N ILE A 250 5.97 -1.00 -10.53
CA ILE A 250 6.68 -0.77 -11.80
C ILE A 250 8.18 -1.07 -11.61
N ASN A 251 8.50 -2.21 -10.99
CA ASN A 251 9.87 -2.70 -10.81
C ASN A 251 10.81 -1.73 -10.08
N ASN A 252 10.30 -0.97 -9.12
CA ASN A 252 11.04 0.05 -8.35
C ASN A 252 11.55 1.24 -9.16
N MET A 253 11.04 1.45 -10.38
CA MET A 253 11.25 2.70 -11.11
C MET A 253 10.37 3.82 -10.54
N THR A 254 10.74 5.06 -10.81
CA THR A 254 9.84 6.22 -10.74
C THR A 254 8.89 6.22 -11.94
N PRO A 255 7.73 6.89 -11.87
CA PRO A 255 6.85 7.00 -13.03
C PRO A 255 7.53 7.66 -14.22
N MET A 256 8.32 8.73 -13.99
CA MET A 256 9.07 9.41 -15.04
C MET A 256 10.07 8.49 -15.72
N GLU A 257 10.85 7.71 -14.97
CA GLU A 257 11.77 6.72 -15.54
C GLU A 257 11.03 5.68 -16.40
N LYS A 258 9.86 5.23 -15.94
CA LYS A 258 9.04 4.25 -16.67
C LYS A 258 8.52 4.83 -18.00
N LEU A 259 8.13 6.11 -18.02
CA LEU A 259 7.72 6.82 -19.24
C LEU A 259 8.89 7.04 -20.19
N ILE A 260 10.04 7.51 -19.69
CA ILE A 260 11.26 7.70 -20.49
C ILE A 260 11.66 6.40 -21.18
N ASN A 261 11.68 5.29 -20.44
CA ASN A 261 12.02 3.98 -21.00
C ASN A 261 11.04 3.50 -22.08
N TYR A 262 9.78 3.95 -22.05
CA TYR A 262 8.77 3.58 -23.04
C TYR A 262 8.87 4.46 -24.30
N PHE A 263 8.95 5.78 -24.14
CA PHE A 263 8.99 6.71 -25.27
C PHE A 263 10.37 6.82 -25.92
N TYR A 264 11.43 6.54 -25.17
CA TYR A 264 12.83 6.63 -25.62
C TYR A 264 13.59 5.33 -25.26
N PRO A 265 13.21 4.18 -25.84
CA PRO A 265 13.88 2.93 -25.56
C PRO A 265 15.33 2.97 -26.08
N LYS A 266 16.25 2.32 -25.36
CA LYS A 266 17.67 2.27 -25.74
C LYS A 266 17.93 1.39 -26.98
N GLU A 267 17.04 0.45 -27.24
CA GLU A 267 17.09 -0.49 -28.37
C GLU A 267 15.67 -0.57 -28.96
N LEU A 268 15.56 -0.51 -30.29
CA LEU A 268 14.29 -0.56 -31.05
C LEU A 268 13.90 -2.00 -31.38
#